data_AF-A0A1F4BE12-F1
#
_entry.id   AF-A0A1F4BE12-F1
#
_cell.length_a   1.000
_cell.length_b   1.000
_cell.length_c   1.000
_cell.angle_alpha   90.00
_cell.angle_beta   90.00
_cell.angle_gamma   90.00
#
_symmetry.space_group_name_H-M   'P 1'
#
loop_
_entity.id
_entity.type
_entity.pdbx_description
1 polymer ?
#
loop_
_entity_poly.entity_id
_entity_poly.type
_entity_poly.pdbx_seq_one_letter_code
_entity_poly.pdbx_strand_id
1 'polypeptide(L)'
;MPEHAMTDSELSMEQRILMAVKLTLANVIKDTATPHGMRHPLSDGTIKDLRECLALISARERELAEAAGRPLQKRPHFTDEPARKDKVVRFHKKKPSDPA
;
A
#
# COMPACT_ATOMS: atom_id res chain seq x y z
N MET A 1 -5.39 24.10 -5.14
CA MET A 1 -4.30 23.69 -6.06
C MET A 1 -4.63 22.29 -6.52
N PRO A 2 -4.93 22.06 -7.81
CA PRO A 2 -5.34 20.75 -8.29
C PRO A 2 -4.12 19.83 -8.32
N GLU A 3 -4.32 18.64 -7.77
CA GLU A 3 -3.37 17.53 -7.72
C GLU A 3 -2.99 17.13 -9.16
N HIS A 4 -1.72 17.32 -9.54
CA HIS A 4 -1.21 16.87 -10.82
C HIS A 4 -1.27 15.34 -10.87
N ALA A 5 -2.30 14.80 -11.52
CA ALA A 5 -2.27 13.45 -12.05
C ALA A 5 -1.06 13.37 -13.00
N MET A 6 0.01 12.70 -12.58
CA MET A 6 1.20 12.51 -13.40
C MET A 6 0.76 11.88 -14.72
N THR A 7 0.98 12.61 -15.81
CA THR A 7 0.71 12.09 -17.15
C THR A 7 1.74 11.00 -17.45
N ASP A 8 1.34 9.94 -18.16
CA ASP A 8 2.19 8.80 -18.52
C ASP A 8 3.56 9.21 -19.12
N SER A 9 3.62 10.41 -19.72
CA SER A 9 4.81 11.01 -20.32
C SER A 9 5.99 11.19 -19.35
N GLU A 10 5.72 11.42 -18.05
CA GLU A 10 6.76 11.71 -17.05
C GLU A 10 7.39 10.45 -16.41
N LEU A 11 6.81 9.27 -16.66
CA LEU A 11 7.31 8.01 -16.10
C LEU A 11 8.43 7.42 -16.96
N SER A 12 9.45 6.86 -16.31
CA SER A 12 10.45 6.05 -17.01
C SER A 12 9.80 4.80 -17.61
N MET A 13 10.42 4.22 -18.65
CA MET A 13 9.93 2.98 -19.25
C MET A 13 9.79 1.86 -18.20
N GLU A 14 10.74 1.75 -17.28
CA GLU A 14 10.69 0.79 -16.18
C GLU A 14 9.48 1.01 -15.28
N GLN A 15 9.17 2.27 -14.91
CA GLN A 15 8.00 2.61 -14.11
C GLN A 15 6.69 2.26 -14.83
N ARG A 16 6.61 2.52 -16.14
CA ARG A 16 5.43 2.13 -16.96
C ARG A 16 5.23 0.62 -17.00
N ILE A 17 6.33 -0.14 -17.17
CA ILE A 17 6.28 -1.61 -17.15
C ILE A 17 5.78 -2.11 -15.80
N LEU A 18 6.36 -1.63 -14.69
CA LEU A 18 5.96 -2.05 -13.34
C LEU A 18 4.49 -1.72 -13.07
N MET A 19 4.02 -0.54 -13.49
CA MET A 19 2.62 -0.15 -13.38
C MET A 19 1.69 -1.09 -14.18
N ALA A 20 2.02 -1.36 -15.45
CA ALA A 20 1.23 -2.23 -16.31
C ALA A 20 1.16 -3.67 -15.78
N VAL A 21 2.29 -4.22 -15.34
CA VAL A 21 2.36 -5.57 -14.76
C VAL A 21 1.55 -5.63 -13.47
N LYS A 22 1.73 -4.67 -12.54
CA LYS A 22 0.96 -4.62 -11.29
C LYS A 22 -0.53 -4.59 -11.55
N LEU A 23 -0.99 -3.71 -12.44
CA LEU A 23 -2.41 -3.56 -12.74
C LEU A 23 -2.99 -4.84 -13.34
N THR A 24 -2.24 -5.48 -14.24
CA THR A 24 -2.63 -6.76 -14.85
C THR A 24 -2.78 -7.84 -13.80
N LEU A 25 -1.79 -8.02 -12.92
CA LEU A 25 -1.85 -8.99 -11.83
C LEU A 25 -3.01 -8.70 -10.86
N ALA A 26 -3.24 -7.44 -10.53
CA ALA A 26 -4.35 -7.04 -9.68
C ALA A 26 -5.72 -7.36 -10.30
N ASN A 27 -5.88 -7.21 -11.61
CA ASN A 27 -7.10 -7.60 -12.31
C ASN A 27 -7.29 -9.12 -12.28
N VAL A 28 -6.25 -9.90 -12.56
CA VAL A 28 -6.31 -11.37 -12.45
C VAL A 28 -6.71 -11.80 -11.02
N ILE A 29 -6.16 -11.16 -9.99
CA ILE A 29 -6.52 -11.46 -8.59
C ILE A 29 -7.99 -11.13 -8.33
N LYS A 30 -8.51 -10.02 -8.84
CA LYS A 30 -9.93 -9.66 -8.70
C LYS A 30 -10.83 -10.67 -9.41
N ASP A 31 -10.48 -11.07 -10.62
CA ASP A 31 -11.27 -12.01 -11.44
C ASP A 31 -11.27 -13.42 -10.85
N THR A 32 -10.21 -13.78 -10.12
CA THR A 32 -10.08 -15.09 -9.47
C THR A 32 -10.52 -15.11 -8.01
N ALA A 33 -10.83 -13.95 -7.42
CA ALA A 33 -11.30 -13.83 -6.05
C ALA A 33 -12.61 -14.61 -5.87
N THR A 34 -12.58 -15.58 -4.96
CA THR A 34 -13.72 -16.47 -4.70
C THR A 34 -14.37 -16.14 -3.35
N PRO A 35 -15.71 -16.20 -3.25
CA PRO A 35 -16.40 -16.08 -1.97
C PRO A 35 -15.95 -17.16 -0.98
N HIS A 36 -16.08 -16.88 0.31
CA HIS A 36 -15.76 -17.84 1.37
C HIS A 36 -16.55 -19.14 1.20
N GLY A 37 -15.86 -20.28 1.39
CA GLY A 37 -16.45 -21.61 1.24
C GLY A 37 -16.45 -22.16 -0.19
N MET A 38 -16.06 -21.36 -1.19
CA MET A 38 -15.83 -21.84 -2.56
C MET A 38 -14.35 -22.14 -2.79
N ARG A 39 -14.06 -23.15 -3.62
CA ARG A 39 -12.68 -23.47 -4.00
C ARG A 39 -12.13 -22.39 -4.93
N HIS A 40 -10.97 -21.84 -4.57
CA HIS A 40 -10.27 -20.88 -5.42
C HIS A 40 -9.81 -21.54 -6.74
N PRO A 41 -9.92 -20.86 -7.89
CA PRO A 41 -9.56 -21.43 -9.20
C PRO A 41 -8.04 -21.61 -9.37
N LEU A 42 -7.25 -20.76 -8.69
CA LEU A 42 -5.78 -20.89 -8.64
C LEU A 42 -5.34 -21.76 -7.46
N SER A 43 -4.21 -22.44 -7.63
CA SER A 43 -3.55 -23.18 -6.55
C SER A 43 -2.98 -22.25 -5.47
N ASP A 44 -2.79 -22.78 -4.27
CA ASP A 44 -2.14 -22.03 -3.17
C ASP A 44 -0.72 -21.57 -3.53
N GLY A 45 0.01 -22.39 -4.29
CA GLY A 45 1.33 -22.03 -4.81
C GLY A 45 1.26 -20.81 -5.72
N THR A 46 0.36 -20.82 -6.70
CA THR A 46 0.14 -19.68 -7.60
C THR A 46 -0.27 -18.41 -6.84
N ILE A 47 -1.14 -18.54 -5.83
CA ILE A 47 -1.53 -17.40 -4.99
C ILE A 47 -0.32 -16.82 -4.23
N LYS A 48 0.57 -17.68 -3.72
CA LYS A 48 1.80 -17.26 -3.05
C LYS A 48 2.75 -16.55 -4.02
N ASP A 49 2.94 -17.11 -5.21
CA ASP A 49 3.80 -16.52 -6.24
C ASP A 49 3.31 -15.13 -6.68
N LEU A 50 1.99 -14.95 -6.83
CA LEU A 50 1.38 -13.65 -7.13
C LEU A 50 1.66 -12.62 -6.03
N ARG A 51 1.57 -13.01 -4.76
CA ARG A 51 1.86 -12.12 -3.62
C ARG A 51 3.33 -11.72 -3.59
N GLU A 52 4.23 -12.68 -3.80
CA GLU A 52 5.68 -12.44 -3.85
C GLU A 52 6.05 -11.52 -5.02
N CYS A 53 5.47 -11.74 -6.20
CA CYS A 53 5.67 -10.89 -7.35
C CYS A 53 5.22 -9.44 -7.08
N LEU A 54 4.03 -9.24 -6.51
CA LEU A 54 3.54 -7.90 -6.14
C LEU A 54 4.42 -7.22 -5.07
N ALA A 55 4.99 -8.00 -4.14
CA ALA A 55 5.92 -7.48 -3.14
C ALA A 55 7.23 -6.99 -3.79
N LEU A 56 7.78 -7.76 -4.74
CA LEU A 56 8.97 -7.38 -5.50
C LEU A 56 8.74 -6.12 -6.34
N ILE A 57 7.61 -6.04 -7.05
CA ILE A 57 7.23 -4.85 -7.82
C ILE A 57 7.17 -3.62 -6.89
N SER A 58 6.51 -3.75 -5.74
CA SER A 58 6.35 -2.65 -4.77
C SER A 58 7.70 -2.20 -4.20
N ALA A 59 8.60 -3.14 -3.91
CA ALA A 59 9.96 -2.83 -3.47
C ALA A 59 10.72 -2.02 -4.54
N ARG A 60 10.63 -2.45 -5.80
CA ARG A 60 11.31 -1.78 -6.90
C ARG A 60 10.76 -0.39 -7.18
N GLU A 61 9.44 -0.23 -7.15
CA GLU A 61 8.83 1.10 -7.30
C GLU A 61 9.26 2.06 -6.21
N ARG A 62 9.41 1.58 -4.96
CA ARG A 62 9.92 2.39 -3.86
C ARG A 62 11.36 2.84 -4.13
N GLU A 63 12.24 1.94 -4.57
CA GLU A 63 13.62 2.29 -4.95
C GLU A 63 13.65 3.36 -6.05
N LEU A 64 12.82 3.22 -7.09
CA LEU A 64 12.73 4.20 -8.18
C LEU A 64 12.18 5.55 -7.69
N ALA A 65 11.22 5.53 -6.76
CA ALA A 65 10.66 6.74 -6.17
C ALA A 65 11.67 7.48 -5.28
N GLU A 66 12.43 6.74 -4.47
CA GLU A 66 13.53 7.27 -3.65
C GLU A 66 14.64 7.86 -4.52
N ALA A 67 15.07 7.17 -5.57
CA ALA A 67 16.06 7.65 -6.52
C ALA A 67 15.60 8.93 -7.25
N ALA A 68 14.31 9.08 -7.49
CA ALA A 68 13.72 10.27 -8.09
C ALA A 68 13.44 11.41 -7.08
N GLY A 69 13.85 11.26 -5.81
CA GLY A 69 13.62 12.25 -4.76
C GLY A 69 12.15 12.40 -4.34
N ARG A 70 11.32 11.39 -4.63
CA ARG A 70 9.88 11.36 -4.34
C ARG A 70 9.56 10.20 -3.38
N PRO A 71 9.92 10.29 -2.09
CA PRO A 71 9.63 9.22 -1.16
C PRO A 71 8.12 8.97 -1.09
N LEU A 72 7.73 7.69 -1.17
CA LEU A 72 6.34 7.22 -1.23
C LEU A 72 5.64 7.30 0.15
N GLN A 73 5.79 8.42 0.86
CA GLN A 73 5.34 8.62 2.24
C GLN A 73 4.04 9.42 2.34
N LYS A 74 3.21 9.44 1.30
CA LYS A 74 1.87 10.03 1.37
C LYS A 74 0.90 8.97 1.86
N ARG A 75 0.75 8.86 3.18
CA ARG A 75 -0.39 8.14 3.77
C ARG A 75 -1.67 8.88 3.38
N PRO A 76 -2.72 8.19 2.90
CA PRO A 76 -4.00 8.83 2.66
C PRO A 76 -4.50 9.50 3.95
N HIS A 77 -4.91 10.75 3.85
CA HIS A 77 -5.52 11.53 4.92
C HIS A 77 -6.86 12.05 4.42
N PHE A 78 -7.83 12.17 5.33
CA PHE A 78 -9.08 12.83 5.00
C PHE A 78 -8.84 14.34 4.84
N THR A 79 -9.53 14.99 3.91
CA THR A 79 -9.34 16.41 3.58
C THR A 79 -9.73 17.36 4.72
N ASP A 80 -10.57 16.87 5.63
CA ASP A 80 -11.01 17.53 6.86
C ASP A 80 -10.18 17.11 8.09
N GLU A 81 -9.22 16.19 7.96
CA GLU A 81 -8.41 15.75 9.09
C GLU A 81 -7.48 16.89 9.55
N PRO A 82 -7.54 17.33 10.82
CA PRO A 82 -6.61 18.33 11.32
C PRO A 82 -5.19 17.75 11.25
N ALA A 83 -4.24 18.51 10.69
CA ALA A 83 -2.85 18.07 10.55
C ALA A 83 -2.33 17.50 11.87
N ARG A 84 -1.91 16.22 11.86
CA ARG A 84 -1.36 15.54 13.03
C ARG A 84 -0.09 16.27 13.48
N LYS A 85 -0.23 17.23 14.39
CA LYS A 85 0.85 17.59 15.32
C LYS A 85 1.05 16.37 16.21
N ASP A 86 2.29 15.91 16.38
CA ASP A 86 2.69 14.78 17.22
C ASP A 86 2.06 14.88 18.63
N LYS A 87 0.85 14.34 18.78
CA LYS A 87 0.12 14.36 20.04
C LYS A 87 0.64 13.20 20.87
N VAL A 88 1.77 13.43 21.55
CA VAL A 88 2.32 12.50 22.54
C VAL A 88 1.30 12.37 23.68
N VAL A 89 0.52 11.28 23.68
CA VAL A 89 -0.41 10.97 24.78
C VAL A 89 0.41 10.36 25.92
N ARG A 90 0.56 11.11 27.03
CA ARG A 90 1.21 10.61 28.24
C ARG A 90 0.23 9.77 29.06
N PHE A 91 0.50 8.48 29.18
CA PHE A 91 -0.25 7.59 30.06
C PHE A 91 0.13 7.84 31.51
N HIS A 92 -0.85 8.19 32.35
CA HIS A 92 -0.66 8.26 33.81
C HIS A 92 -1.06 6.92 34.42
N LYS A 93 -0.18 6.35 35.26
CA LYS A 93 -0.43 5.10 35.97
C LYS A 93 -1.40 5.39 37.13
N LYS A 94 -2.56 4.73 37.15
CA LYS A 94 -3.52 4.85 38.27
C LYS A 94 -2.91 4.21 39.51
N LYS A 95 -2.83 4.96 40.62
CA LYS A 95 -2.35 4.44 41.91
C LYS A 95 -3.36 3.39 42.42
N PRO A 96 -2.91 2.22 42.92
CA PRO A 96 -3.82 1.23 43.47
C PRO A 96 -4.55 1.82 44.68
N SER A 97 -5.87 1.63 44.73
CA SER A 97 -6.72 2.00 45.86
C SER A 97 -6.44 1.05 47.02
N ASP A 98 -6.14 1.61 48.20
CA ASP A 98 -5.90 0.84 49.42
C ASP A 98 -7.10 -0.06 49.75
N PRO A 99 -6.87 -1.30 50.19
CA PRO A 99 -7.92 -2.17 50.69
C PRO A 99 -8.37 -1.69 52.08
N ALA A 100 -9.69 -1.53 52.25
CA ALA A 100 -10.35 -1.34 53.54
C ALA A 100 -10.42 -2.65 54.33
#